data_AF-A0A832UGR9-F1
#
_entry.id   AF-A0A832UGR9-F1
#
_cell.length_a   1.000
_cell.length_b   1.000
_cell.length_c   1.000
_cell.angle_alpha   90.00
_cell.angle_beta   90.00
_cell.angle_gamma   90.00
#
_symmetry.space_group_name_H-M   'P 1'
#
loop_
_entity.id
_entity.type
_entity.pdbx_description
1 polymer ?
#
loop_
_entity_poly.entity_id
_entity_poly.type
_entity_poly.pdbx_seq_one_letter_code
_entity_poly.pdbx_strand_id
1 'polypeptide(L)'
;MHLGSQKEDLDTSYRAGLMYDVGILVFDYLIPEEYSNFIKSAVESEKNLGELEIEQFGISHFELGAEFIGKWWPVSEIVVKSVRRHHNPPPKKKIKQGIPGLVNWANQIASNNEMQSGIAKHFDLLDENVFPRLKLN
;
A
#
# COMPACT_ATOMS: atom_id res chain seq x y z
N MET A 1 14.51 9.88 -18.28
CA MET A 1 15.12 9.39 -17.01
C MET A 1 14.19 8.29 -16.51
N HIS A 2 14.54 7.03 -16.72
CA HIS A 2 13.75 5.87 -16.28
C HIS A 2 13.75 5.87 -14.74
N LEU A 3 12.60 6.02 -14.11
CA LEU A 3 12.47 5.70 -12.69
C LEU A 3 12.64 4.19 -12.56
N GLY A 4 13.49 3.71 -11.65
CA GLY A 4 13.75 2.26 -11.47
C GLY A 4 14.88 1.67 -12.31
N SER A 5 15.72 2.46 -12.99
CA SER A 5 16.85 1.91 -13.76
C SER A 5 18.15 1.72 -12.95
N GLN A 6 18.25 2.33 -11.75
CA GLN A 6 19.40 2.13 -10.86
C GLN A 6 19.11 1.02 -9.86
N LYS A 7 20.15 0.24 -9.49
CA LYS A 7 20.03 -0.88 -8.55
C LYS A 7 19.38 -0.48 -7.21
N GLU A 8 19.69 0.72 -6.73
CA GLU A 8 19.15 1.27 -5.48
C GLU A 8 17.66 1.61 -5.58
N ASP A 9 17.19 2.11 -6.75
CA ASP A 9 15.77 2.36 -6.99
C ASP A 9 15.00 1.04 -7.09
N LEU A 10 15.60 0.00 -7.67
CA LEU A 10 15.00 -1.34 -7.76
C LEU A 10 14.86 -1.99 -6.38
N ASP A 11 15.92 -1.99 -5.57
CA ASP A 11 15.89 -2.53 -4.20
C ASP A 11 14.88 -1.77 -3.33
N THR A 12 14.86 -0.43 -3.43
CA THR A 12 13.89 0.40 -2.71
C THR A 12 12.46 0.12 -3.15
N SER A 13 12.21 -0.04 -4.45
CA SER A 13 10.88 -0.35 -4.98
C SER A 13 10.41 -1.74 -4.56
N TYR A 14 11.29 -2.73 -4.59
CA TYR A 14 11.00 -4.08 -4.12
C TYR A 14 10.65 -4.09 -2.62
N ARG A 15 11.45 -3.41 -1.78
CA ARG A 15 11.17 -3.28 -0.34
C ARG A 15 9.86 -2.55 -0.08
N ALA A 16 9.59 -1.46 -0.80
CA ALA A 16 8.37 -0.70 -0.66
C ALA A 16 7.13 -1.54 -1.03
N GLY A 17 7.21 -2.34 -2.09
CA GLY A 17 6.15 -3.27 -2.48
C GLY A 17 6.01 -4.45 -1.52
N LEU A 18 7.08 -4.93 -0.89
CA LEU A 18 6.99 -6.01 0.10
C LEU A 18 6.38 -5.53 1.42
N MET A 19 6.63 -4.28 1.79
CA MET A 19 6.27 -3.71 3.09
C MET A 19 4.96 -2.92 3.09
N TYR A 20 4.31 -2.76 1.93
CA TYR A 20 3.23 -1.79 1.74
C TYR A 20 2.08 -1.95 2.75
N ASP A 21 1.69 -3.19 3.06
CA ASP A 21 0.60 -3.54 3.98
C ASP A 21 1.08 -4.14 5.31
N VAL A 22 2.35 -3.91 5.71
CA VAL A 22 2.89 -4.53 6.95
C VAL A 22 2.07 -4.18 8.20
N GLY A 23 1.36 -3.04 8.21
CA GLY A 23 0.53 -2.64 9.34
C GLY A 23 -0.62 -3.59 9.65
N ILE A 24 -1.12 -4.32 8.64
CA ILE A 24 -2.12 -5.38 8.84
C ILE A 24 -1.52 -6.49 9.72
N LEU A 25 -0.28 -6.90 9.45
CA LEU A 25 0.43 -7.90 10.25
C LEU A 25 0.72 -7.38 11.67
N VAL A 26 1.00 -6.08 11.80
CA VAL A 26 1.19 -5.46 13.11
C VAL A 26 -0.10 -5.47 13.92
N PHE A 27 -1.24 -5.14 13.30
CA PHE A 27 -2.54 -5.26 13.94
C PHE A 27 -2.84 -6.71 14.36
N ASP A 28 -2.70 -7.67 13.44
CA ASP A 28 -2.94 -9.09 13.70
C ASP A 28 -2.04 -9.63 14.82
N TYR A 29 -0.81 -9.14 14.93
CA TYR A 29 0.09 -9.50 16.02
C TYR A 29 -0.33 -8.89 17.37
N LEU A 30 -0.74 -7.62 17.39
CA LEU A 30 -1.04 -6.88 18.63
C LEU A 30 -2.42 -7.22 19.20
N ILE A 31 -3.42 -7.38 18.34
CA ILE A 31 -4.83 -7.58 18.69
C ILE A 31 -5.50 -8.62 17.78
N PRO A 32 -4.99 -9.88 17.73
CA PRO A 32 -5.37 -10.88 16.72
C PRO A 32 -6.87 -11.15 16.64
N GLU A 33 -7.53 -11.36 17.79
CA GLU A 33 -8.96 -11.69 17.80
C GLU A 33 -9.83 -10.50 17.38
N GLU A 34 -9.52 -9.32 17.90
CA GLU A 34 -10.26 -8.09 17.60
C GLU A 34 -10.11 -7.71 16.13
N TYR A 35 -8.88 -7.71 15.61
CA TYR A 35 -8.61 -7.36 14.23
C TYR A 35 -9.16 -8.42 13.25
N SER A 36 -9.05 -9.72 13.56
CA SER A 36 -9.67 -10.77 12.74
C SER A 36 -11.18 -10.61 12.64
N ASN A 37 -11.86 -10.29 13.75
CA ASN A 37 -13.30 -10.06 13.75
C ASN A 37 -13.67 -8.77 13.01
N PHE A 38 -12.88 -7.71 13.18
CA PHE A 38 -13.01 -6.46 12.44
C PHE A 38 -12.89 -6.69 10.93
N ILE A 39 -11.85 -7.39 10.45
CA ILE A 39 -11.67 -7.70 9.02
C ILE A 39 -12.87 -8.46 8.46
N LYS A 40 -13.41 -9.45 9.18
CA LYS A 40 -14.62 -10.18 8.74
C LYS A 40 -15.82 -9.25 8.55
N SER A 41 -16.01 -8.29 9.46
CA SER A 41 -17.09 -7.31 9.37
C SER A 41 -16.87 -6.26 8.27
N ALA A 42 -15.60 -5.92 8.00
CA ALA A 42 -15.23 -4.92 7.00
C ALA A 42 -15.52 -5.37 5.57
N VAL A 43 -15.60 -6.69 5.31
CA VAL A 43 -15.89 -7.26 3.97
C VAL A 43 -17.23 -6.76 3.40
N GLU A 44 -18.19 -6.43 4.25
CA GLU A 44 -19.53 -5.98 3.85
C GLU A 44 -19.62 -4.46 3.61
N SER A 45 -18.55 -3.71 3.91
CA SER A 45 -18.53 -2.24 3.81
C SER A 45 -18.13 -1.76 2.42
N GLU A 46 -18.66 -0.60 2.01
CA GLU A 46 -18.22 0.14 0.81
C GLU A 46 -17.04 1.08 1.08
N LYS A 47 -16.68 1.30 2.36
CA LYS A 47 -15.53 2.12 2.74
C LYS A 47 -14.23 1.37 2.54
N ASN A 48 -13.13 2.11 2.33
CA ASN A 48 -11.81 1.47 2.30
C ASN A 48 -11.42 0.99 3.71
N LEU A 49 -10.57 -0.03 3.76
CA LEU A 49 -10.15 -0.65 5.02
C LEU A 49 -9.51 0.35 5.99
N GLY A 50 -8.67 1.25 5.46
CA GLY A 50 -7.97 2.26 6.27
C GLY A 50 -8.91 3.23 6.99
N GLU A 51 -10.00 3.63 6.35
CA GLU A 51 -11.05 4.47 6.94
C GLU A 51 -11.75 3.74 8.08
N LEU A 52 -12.11 2.48 7.87
CA LEU A 52 -12.75 1.65 8.89
C LEU A 52 -11.83 1.44 10.10
N GLU A 53 -10.53 1.27 9.87
CA GLU A 53 -9.55 1.12 10.94
C GLU A 53 -9.38 2.41 11.74
N ILE A 54 -9.36 3.57 11.08
CA ILE A 54 -9.34 4.86 11.77
C ILE A 54 -10.60 5.03 12.62
N GLU A 55 -11.77 4.64 12.10
CA GLU A 55 -13.04 4.70 12.84
C GLU A 55 -13.06 3.79 14.08
N GLN A 56 -12.49 2.59 13.99
CA GLN A 56 -12.50 1.60 15.08
C GLN A 56 -11.32 1.76 16.06
N PHE A 57 -10.12 1.99 15.55
CA PHE A 57 -8.86 1.94 16.30
C PHE A 57 -8.15 3.29 16.41
N GLY A 58 -8.61 4.32 15.68
CA GLY A 58 -7.99 5.64 15.66
C GLY A 58 -6.69 5.75 14.86
N ILE A 59 -6.31 4.68 14.16
CA ILE A 59 -5.11 4.60 13.31
C ILE A 59 -5.35 3.59 12.19
N SER A 60 -4.83 3.87 10.99
CA SER A 60 -4.87 2.95 9.85
C SER A 60 -3.66 2.01 9.78
N HIS A 61 -3.76 0.93 9.02
CA HIS A 61 -2.65 0.01 8.77
C HIS A 61 -1.48 0.69 8.07
N PHE A 62 -1.73 1.63 7.16
CA PHE A 62 -0.66 2.37 6.48
C PHE A 62 0.09 3.34 7.42
N GLU A 63 -0.61 3.94 8.40
CA GLU A 63 0.02 4.73 9.45
C GLU A 63 0.81 3.87 10.43
N LEU A 64 0.19 2.80 10.93
CA LEU A 64 0.77 1.86 11.88
C LEU A 64 2.01 1.16 11.29
N GLY A 65 1.91 0.67 10.06
CA GLY A 65 3.02 0.03 9.36
C GLY A 65 4.18 0.99 9.12
N ALA A 66 3.90 2.25 8.79
CA ALA A 66 4.93 3.27 8.62
C ALA A 66 5.64 3.61 9.95
N GLU A 67 4.89 3.75 11.06
CA GLU A 67 5.49 3.94 12.39
C GLU A 67 6.35 2.72 12.78
N PHE A 68 5.85 1.51 12.52
CA PHE A 68 6.56 0.28 12.81
C PHE A 68 7.90 0.18 12.06
N ILE A 69 7.86 0.31 10.74
CA ILE A 69 9.07 0.23 9.92
C ILE A 69 10.04 1.35 10.29
N GLY A 70 9.54 2.59 10.42
CA GLY A 70 10.39 3.76 10.70
C GLY A 70 11.14 3.68 12.02
N LYS A 71 10.59 2.94 13.00
CA LYS A 71 11.20 2.78 14.32
C LYS A 71 12.15 1.59 14.42
N TRP A 72 11.84 0.47 13.76
CA TRP A 72 12.53 -0.80 14.01
C TRP A 72 13.27 -1.38 12.82
N TRP A 73 13.08 -0.89 11.60
CA TRP A 73 13.72 -1.46 10.42
C TRP A 73 14.68 -0.46 9.74
N PRO A 74 15.93 -0.86 9.43
CA PRO A 74 16.88 0.01 8.73
C PRO A 74 16.58 0.07 7.22
N VAL A 75 15.45 0.65 6.84
CA VAL A 75 15.11 0.97 5.44
C VAL A 75 15.26 2.46 5.15
N SER A 76 15.32 2.81 3.87
CA SER A 76 15.31 4.21 3.45
C SER A 76 13.97 4.88 3.82
N GLU A 77 14.03 6.18 4.08
CA GLU A 77 12.84 6.99 4.37
C GLU A 77 11.80 6.96 3.22
N ILE A 78 12.25 6.65 2.00
CA ILE A 78 11.38 6.48 0.84
C ILE A 78 10.46 5.27 1.04
N VAL A 79 10.95 4.16 1.60
CA VAL A 79 10.11 2.99 1.92
C VAL A 79 9.03 3.37 2.94
N VAL A 80 9.42 4.03 4.03
CA VAL A 80 8.47 4.48 5.07
C VAL A 80 7.40 5.41 4.48
N LYS A 81 7.80 6.36 3.62
CA LYS A 81 6.87 7.26 2.93
C LYS A 81 5.94 6.54 1.95
N SER A 82 6.43 5.51 1.26
CA SER A 82 5.62 4.66 0.39
C SER A 82 4.54 3.93 1.18
N VAL A 83 4.92 3.30 2.30
CA VAL A 83 3.96 2.64 3.20
C VAL A 83 2.95 3.64 3.75
N ARG A 84 3.35 4.85 4.15
CA ARG A 84 2.39 5.83 4.69
C ARG A 84 1.39 6.39 3.67
N ARG A 85 1.76 6.47 2.38
CA ARG A 85 0.99 7.23 1.38
C ARG A 85 0.39 6.39 0.27
N HIS A 86 0.48 5.07 0.33
CA HIS A 86 0.05 4.24 -0.80
C HIS A 86 -1.45 4.30 -1.10
N HIS A 87 -2.31 4.63 -0.12
CA HIS A 87 -3.74 4.90 -0.34
C HIS A 87 -4.07 6.35 -0.75
N ASN A 88 -3.09 7.25 -0.72
CA ASN A 88 -3.24 8.62 -1.21
C ASN A 88 -2.60 8.73 -2.60
N PRO A 89 -3.37 8.58 -3.70
CA PRO A 89 -2.80 8.67 -5.03
C PRO A 89 -2.12 10.03 -5.21
N PRO A 90 -0.90 10.08 -5.76
CA PRO A 90 -0.20 11.33 -5.97
C PRO A 90 -1.05 12.27 -6.83
N PRO A 91 -1.00 13.59 -6.60
CA PRO A 91 -1.83 14.55 -7.33
C PRO A 91 -1.67 14.36 -8.84
N LYS A 92 -2.79 14.30 -9.57
CA LYS A 92 -2.90 14.03 -11.02
C LYS A 92 -2.05 14.97 -11.92
N LYS A 93 -1.41 16.01 -11.38
CA LYS A 93 -0.60 16.99 -12.11
C LYS A 93 0.90 16.65 -12.06
N LYS A 94 1.45 16.25 -13.21
CA LYS A 94 2.86 16.39 -13.68
C LYS A 94 4.04 16.05 -12.74
N ILE A 95 3.84 15.53 -11.53
CA ILE A 95 4.93 15.08 -10.68
C ILE A 95 5.28 13.66 -11.15
N LYS A 96 6.56 13.44 -11.49
CA LYS A 96 7.12 12.10 -11.70
C LYS A 96 6.63 11.21 -10.55
N GLN A 97 5.78 10.23 -10.85
CA GLN A 97 5.29 9.29 -9.85
C GLN A 97 6.52 8.54 -9.33
N GLY A 98 7.00 8.90 -8.14
CA GLY A 98 8.12 8.21 -7.50
C GLY A 98 7.72 6.79 -7.10
N ILE A 99 8.57 6.12 -6.33
CA ILE A 99 8.34 4.76 -5.83
C ILE A 99 6.94 4.55 -5.20
N PRO A 100 6.36 5.49 -4.42
CA PRO A 100 4.99 5.31 -3.91
C PRO A 100 3.93 5.12 -4.99
N GLY A 101 4.03 5.85 -6.10
CA GLY A 101 3.10 5.71 -7.22
C GLY A 101 3.28 4.39 -7.97
N LEU A 102 4.52 3.91 -8.09
CA LEU A 102 4.81 2.58 -8.65
C LEU A 102 4.22 1.47 -7.79
N VAL A 103 4.32 1.55 -6.46
CA VAL A 103 3.73 0.56 -5.55
C VAL A 103 2.21 0.57 -5.65
N ASN A 104 1.58 1.74 -5.70
CA ASN A 104 0.13 1.85 -5.89
C ASN A 104 -0.33 1.24 -7.23
N TRP A 105 0.39 1.49 -8.33
CA TRP A 105 0.10 0.86 -9.62
C TRP A 105 0.34 -0.66 -9.62
N ALA A 106 1.38 -1.13 -8.93
CA ALA A 106 1.63 -2.56 -8.78
C ALA A 106 0.49 -3.25 -8.03
N ASN A 107 -0.04 -2.62 -6.97
CA ASN A 107 -1.21 -3.12 -6.24
C ASN A 107 -2.44 -3.21 -7.14
N GLN A 108 -2.74 -2.15 -7.90
CA GLN A 108 -3.83 -2.15 -8.88
C GLN A 108 -3.71 -3.30 -9.89
N ILE A 109 -2.52 -3.48 -10.48
CA ILE A 109 -2.29 -4.56 -11.45
C ILE A 109 -2.48 -5.93 -10.80
N ALA A 110 -1.93 -6.15 -9.59
CA ALA A 110 -2.08 -7.42 -8.87
C ALA A 110 -3.54 -7.74 -8.57
N SER A 111 -4.29 -6.79 -8.02
CA SER A 111 -5.71 -6.95 -7.70
C SER A 111 -6.56 -7.26 -8.93
N ASN A 112 -6.28 -6.62 -10.07
CA ASN A 112 -6.99 -6.88 -11.33
C ASN A 112 -6.61 -8.23 -11.98
N ASN A 113 -5.56 -8.90 -11.51
CA ASN A 113 -5.16 -10.24 -11.93
C ASN A 113 -5.49 -11.30 -10.87
N GLU A 114 -6.48 -11.04 -10.01
CA GLU A 114 -6.92 -11.96 -8.95
C GLU A 114 -5.83 -12.28 -7.90
N MET A 115 -4.72 -11.53 -7.87
CA MET A 115 -3.64 -11.67 -6.89
C MET A 115 -3.86 -10.75 -5.67
N GLN A 116 -5.09 -10.74 -5.16
CA GLN A 116 -5.47 -9.94 -4.00
C GLN A 116 -4.96 -10.58 -2.68
N SER A 117 -4.71 -9.76 -1.67
CA SER A 117 -4.21 -10.18 -0.35
C SER A 117 -5.20 -11.01 0.48
N GLY A 118 -6.45 -11.17 0.01
CA GLY A 118 -7.51 -11.92 0.70
C GLY A 118 -8.13 -11.18 1.89
N ILE A 119 -7.71 -9.93 2.14
CA ILE A 119 -8.14 -9.08 3.26
C ILE A 119 -8.96 -7.93 2.71
N ALA A 120 -10.29 -8.05 2.80
CA ALA A 120 -11.31 -7.12 2.28
C ALA A 120 -11.12 -6.72 0.80
N LYS A 121 -12.20 -6.28 0.14
CA LYS A 121 -12.09 -5.86 -1.27
C LYS A 121 -11.43 -4.48 -1.32
N HIS A 122 -10.13 -4.44 -1.56
CA HIS A 122 -9.46 -3.23 -2.01
C HIS A 122 -9.89 -2.94 -3.44
N PHE A 123 -10.94 -2.12 -3.59
CA PHE A 123 -11.37 -1.60 -4.89
C PHE A 123 -10.45 -0.45 -5.33
N ASP A 124 -9.18 -0.76 -5.59
CA ASP A 124 -8.36 0.15 -6.40
C ASP A 124 -8.71 -0.13 -7.86
N LEU A 125 -9.64 0.69 -8.41
CA LEU A 125 -9.93 0.68 -9.84
C LEU A 125 -8.63 0.90 -10.61
N LEU A 126 -8.38 0.04 -11.61
CA LEU A 126 -7.21 0.18 -12.45
C LEU A 126 -7.27 1.50 -13.21
N ASP A 127 -6.31 2.39 -12.98
CA ASP A 127 -6.09 3.53 -13.85
C ASP A 127 -5.58 3.00 -15.19
N GLU A 128 -6.43 2.97 -16.23
CA GLU A 128 -6.06 2.49 -17.56
C GLU A 128 -4.87 3.27 -18.17
N ASN A 129 -4.57 4.46 -17.65
CA ASN A 129 -3.38 5.22 -18.06
C ASN A 129 -2.07 4.62 -17.52
N VAL A 130 -2.13 3.59 -16.66
CA VAL A 130 -0.96 2.88 -16.13
C VAL A 130 -0.17 2.19 -17.24
N PHE A 131 -0.82 1.44 -18.13
CA PHE A 131 -0.13 0.69 -19.18
C PHE A 131 0.64 1.59 -20.15
N PRO A 132 0.05 2.67 -20.72
CA PRO A 132 0.79 3.59 -21.56
C PRO A 132 1.94 4.31 -20.84
N ARG A 133 1.80 4.58 -19.53
CA ARG A 133 2.84 5.25 -18.72
C ARG A 133 4.01 4.33 -18.39
N LEU A 134 3.74 3.04 -18.16
CA LEU A 134 4.75 2.02 -17.88
C LEU A 134 5.33 1.38 -19.16
N LYS A 135 4.79 1.72 -20.33
CA LYS A 135 5.15 1.10 -21.62
C LYS A 135 4.94 -0.42 -21.61
N LEU A 136 3.90 -0.86 -20.91
CA LEU A 136 3.42 -2.24 -20.93
C LEU A 136 2.33 -2.29 -22.01
N ASN A 137 2.44 -3.23 -22.95
CA ASN A 137 1.47 -3.44 -24.02
C ASN A 137 0.39 -4.41 -23.56
#